data_AF-A0A4P9XWG7-F1
#
_entry.id   AF-A0A4P9XWG7-F1
#
_cell.length_a   1.000
_cell.length_b   1.000
_cell.length_c   1.000
_cell.angle_alpha   90.00
_cell.angle_beta   90.00
_cell.angle_gamma   90.00
#
_symmetry.space_group_name_H-M   'P 1'
#
loop_
_entity.id
_entity.type
_entity.pdbx_description
1 polymer ?
#
loop_
_entity_poly.entity_id
_entity_poly.type
_entity_poly.pdbx_seq_one_letter_code
_entity_poly.pdbx_strand_id
1 'polypeptide(L)'
;QCQWLNCASQFNTAEDLFAHVNEDHVGRNAKGNLCLECRWAGCTVSKAKRDHLISHIKSHLSYKPYACGLCEARFKHMSDLKRHEGTHREK
;
A
#
# COMPACT_ATOMS: atom_id res chain seq x y z
N GLN A 1 -8.60 7.99 -4.38
CA GLN A 1 -9.90 7.30 -4.42
C GLN A 1 -9.68 5.79 -4.48
N CYS A 2 -10.43 5.02 -3.69
CA CYS A 2 -10.39 3.56 -3.73
C CYS A 2 -11.03 3.06 -5.03
N GLN A 3 -10.37 2.15 -5.74
CA GLN A 3 -10.92 1.52 -6.95
C GLN A 3 -11.31 0.06 -6.72
N TRP A 4 -11.59 -0.30 -5.46
CA TRP A 4 -12.07 -1.62 -5.13
C TRP A 4 -13.51 -1.81 -5.60
N LEU A 5 -13.85 -3.02 -6.08
CA LEU A 5 -15.21 -3.35 -6.47
C LEU A 5 -16.18 -3.07 -5.32
N ASN A 6 -17.21 -2.27 -5.60
CA ASN A 6 -18.25 -1.89 -4.64
C ASN A 6 -17.74 -1.02 -3.46
N CYS A 7 -16.62 -0.33 -3.62
CA CYS A 7 -16.09 0.63 -2.64
C CYS A 7 -16.07 2.05 -3.24
N ALA A 8 -16.70 3.01 -2.54
CA ALA A 8 -16.74 4.42 -2.94
C ALA A 8 -15.86 5.32 -2.04
N SER A 9 -15.02 4.72 -1.19
CA SER A 9 -14.20 5.46 -0.23
C SER A 9 -13.16 6.34 -0.94
N GLN A 10 -13.13 7.61 -0.53
CA GLN A 10 -12.19 8.59 -1.04
C GLN A 10 -11.29 9.07 0.09
N PHE A 11 -10.01 9.21 -0.23
CA PHE A 11 -8.98 9.58 0.72
C PHE A 11 -8.05 10.57 0.06
N ASN A 12 -7.59 11.54 0.85
CA ASN A 12 -6.66 12.57 0.41
C ASN A 12 -5.20 12.10 0.43
N THR A 13 -4.89 11.04 1.17
CA THR A 13 -3.54 10.47 1.27
C THR A 13 -3.53 8.98 0.90
N ALA A 14 -2.42 8.57 0.28
CA ALA A 14 -2.20 7.17 -0.09
C ALA A 14 -2.03 6.26 1.15
N GLU A 15 -1.63 6.82 2.30
CA GLU A 15 -1.52 6.10 3.59
C GLU A 15 -2.88 5.67 4.10
N ASP A 16 -3.83 6.60 4.10
CA ASP A 16 -5.18 6.35 4.60
C ASP A 16 -5.94 5.39 3.66
N LEU A 17 -5.76 5.57 2.35
CA LEU A 17 -6.29 4.62 1.36
C LEU A 17 -5.69 3.22 1.51
N PHE A 18 -4.38 3.10 1.77
CA PHE A 18 -3.75 1.80 2.01
C PHE A 18 -4.23 1.15 3.31
N ALA A 19 -4.34 1.92 4.39
CA ALA A 19 -4.85 1.43 5.67
C ALA A 19 -6.29 0.90 5.51
N HIS A 20 -7.17 1.69 4.89
CA HIS A 20 -8.54 1.29 4.56
C HIS A 20 -8.56 -0.04 3.79
N VAL A 21 -7.82 -0.12 2.68
CA VAL A 21 -7.82 -1.34 1.85
C VAL A 21 -7.28 -2.55 2.62
N ASN A 22 -6.19 -2.38 3.39
CA ASN A 22 -5.58 -3.46 4.17
C ASN A 22 -6.51 -3.98 5.28
N GLU A 23 -7.26 -3.11 5.92
CA GLU A 23 -8.12 -3.49 7.05
C GLU A 23 -9.52 -3.92 6.61
N ASP A 24 -10.13 -3.18 5.69
CA ASP A 24 -11.51 -3.38 5.24
C ASP A 24 -11.64 -4.45 4.15
N HIS A 25 -10.66 -4.53 3.23
CA HIS A 25 -10.72 -5.45 2.09
C HIS A 25 -9.81 -6.67 2.22
N VAL A 26 -8.64 -6.52 2.87
CA VAL A 26 -7.66 -7.62 3.07
C VAL A 26 -7.81 -8.26 4.45
N GLY A 27 -8.93 -8.04 5.16
CA GLY A 27 -9.20 -8.35 6.58
C GLY A 27 -8.60 -9.65 7.19
N ARG A 28 -8.38 -9.65 8.52
CA ARG A 28 -7.59 -10.65 9.27
C ARG A 28 -8.25 -12.02 9.46
N ASN A 29 -9.47 -12.25 8.98
CA ASN A 29 -10.28 -13.40 9.42
C ASN A 29 -10.31 -14.57 8.42
N ALA A 30 -9.15 -14.95 7.89
CA ALA A 30 -8.99 -16.20 7.15
C ALA A 30 -8.66 -17.33 8.13
N LYS A 31 -9.67 -17.88 8.82
CA LYS A 31 -9.55 -19.19 9.49
C LYS A 31 -9.53 -20.29 8.44
N GLY A 32 -8.41 -20.44 7.74
CA GLY A 32 -8.20 -21.46 6.70
C GLY A 32 -7.12 -21.03 5.70
N ASN A 33 -6.62 -21.98 4.90
CA ASN A 33 -5.84 -21.71 3.68
C ASN A 33 -6.73 -20.94 2.69
N LEU A 34 -6.93 -19.65 2.95
CA LEU A 34 -7.81 -18.79 2.18
C LEU A 34 -6.97 -18.14 1.09
N CYS A 35 -7.23 -18.51 -0.16
CA CYS A 35 -6.75 -17.76 -1.32
C CYS A 35 -7.26 -16.32 -1.19
N LEU A 36 -6.35 -15.37 -0.99
CA LEU A 36 -6.69 -13.95 -0.88
C LEU A 36 -6.70 -13.34 -2.28
N GLU A 37 -7.90 -13.01 -2.75
CA GLU A 37 -8.14 -12.43 -4.07
C GLU A 37 -8.16 -10.91 -4.02
N CYS A 38 -7.46 -10.28 -4.96
CA CYS A 38 -7.52 -8.85 -5.20
C CYS A 38 -8.77 -8.53 -6.04
N ARG A 39 -9.76 -7.86 -5.47
CA ARG A 39 -10.95 -7.38 -6.20
C ARG A 39 -10.82 -5.92 -6.64
N TRP A 40 -9.62 -5.54 -7.03
CA TRP A 40 -9.36 -4.23 -7.61
C TRP A 40 -9.93 -4.18 -9.03
N ALA A 41 -10.46 -3.03 -9.46
CA ALA A 41 -11.00 -2.86 -10.81
C ALA A 41 -9.96 -3.26 -11.88
N GLY A 42 -10.26 -4.30 -12.66
CA GLY A 42 -9.35 -4.81 -13.71
C GLY A 42 -8.20 -5.69 -13.20
N CYS A 43 -8.24 -6.15 -11.94
CA CYS A 43 -7.24 -7.04 -11.38
C CYS A 43 -7.82 -8.42 -11.06
N THR A 44 -7.10 -9.48 -11.42
CA THR A 44 -7.46 -10.89 -11.17
C THR A 44 -6.40 -11.62 -10.35
N VAL A 45 -5.54 -10.86 -9.67
CA VAL A 45 -4.43 -11.44 -8.90
C VAL A 45 -4.95 -12.05 -7.60
N SER A 46 -4.65 -13.33 -7.40
CA SER A 46 -4.85 -14.02 -6.13
C SER A 46 -3.51 -14.44 -5.54
N LYS A 47 -3.39 -14.35 -4.21
CA LYS A 47 -2.19 -14.75 -3.47
C LYS A 47 -2.58 -15.62 -2.29
N ALA A 48 -1.78 -16.65 -2.03
CA ALA A 48 -1.97 -17.55 -0.90
C ALA A 48 -1.54 -16.93 0.44
N LYS A 49 -0.81 -15.80 0.44
CA LYS A 49 -0.32 -15.13 1.65
C LYS A 49 -0.76 -13.68 1.69
N ARG A 50 -1.12 -13.22 2.89
CA ARG A 50 -1.52 -11.83 3.16
C ARG A 50 -0.42 -10.85 2.80
N ASP A 51 0.81 -11.11 3.21
CA ASP A 51 1.95 -10.21 2.93
C ASP A 51 2.16 -9.98 1.43
N HIS A 52 1.97 -11.02 0.62
CA HIS A 52 2.07 -10.91 -0.82
C HIS A 52 0.92 -10.11 -1.44
N LEU A 53 -0.32 -10.30 -0.95
CA LEU A 53 -1.45 -9.51 -1.42
C LEU A 53 -1.31 -8.04 -1.01
N ILE A 54 -0.90 -7.77 0.22
CA ILE A 54 -0.62 -6.41 0.70
C ILE A 54 0.45 -5.74 -0.17
N SER A 55 1.55 -6.45 -0.43
CA SER A 55 2.62 -5.93 -1.29
C SER A 55 2.13 -5.63 -2.71
N HIS A 56 1.25 -6.48 -3.25
CA HIS A 56 0.60 -6.26 -4.54
C HIS A 56 -0.29 -5.00 -4.52
N ILE A 57 -1.09 -4.80 -3.47
CA ILE A 57 -1.97 -3.62 -3.34
C ILE A 57 -1.18 -2.31 -3.29
N LYS A 58 0.03 -2.30 -2.71
CA LYS A 58 0.93 -1.13 -2.76
C LYS A 58 1.23 -0.70 -4.20
N SER A 59 1.19 -1.63 -5.17
CA SER A 59 1.38 -1.32 -6.59
C SER A 59 0.21 -0.53 -7.17
N HIS A 60 -1.03 -0.85 -6.81
CA HIS A 60 -2.21 -0.10 -7.24
C HIS A 60 -2.20 1.32 -6.72
N LEU A 61 -1.78 1.47 -5.47
CA LEU A 61 -1.79 2.73 -4.76
C LEU A 61 -0.54 3.58 -5.00
N SER A 62 0.45 3.05 -5.75
CA SER A 62 1.81 3.61 -5.84
C SER A 62 2.31 4.06 -4.46
N TYR A 63 2.00 3.24 -3.45
CA TYR A 63 2.06 3.65 -2.07
C TYR A 63 3.50 3.74 -1.60
N LYS A 64 3.91 4.97 -1.28
CA LYS A 64 5.24 5.30 -0.76
C LYS A 64 5.10 5.89 0.65
N PRO A 65 5.05 5.03 1.68
CA PRO A 65 4.81 5.45 3.06
C PRO A 65 5.91 6.35 3.62
N TYR A 66 7.12 6.27 3.06
CA TYR A 66 8.27 6.98 3.59
C TYR A 66 8.46 8.29 2.83
N ALA A 67 7.84 9.37 3.30
CA ALA A 67 8.08 10.71 2.79
C ALA A 67 9.31 11.34 3.45
N CYS A 68 10.09 12.09 2.69
CA CYS A 68 11.14 12.93 3.25
C CYS A 68 10.51 14.14 3.96
N GLY A 69 10.99 14.46 5.17
CA GLY A 69 10.56 15.68 5.87
C GLY A 69 11.20 16.97 5.31
N LEU A 70 12.20 16.85 4.45
CA LEU A 70 12.99 17.96 3.90
C LEU A 70 12.63 18.28 2.44
N CYS A 71 11.96 17.36 1.73
CA CYS A 71 11.50 17.55 0.35
C CYS A 71 10.30 16.66 0.03
N GLU A 72 9.71 16.83 -1.15
CA GLU A 72 8.53 16.06 -1.58
C GLU A 72 8.84 14.62 -2.05
N ALA A 73 10.08 14.14 -1.85
CA ALA A 73 10.47 12.79 -2.24
C ALA A 73 9.79 11.74 -1.35
N ARG A 74 9.20 10.72 -1.96
CA ARG A 74 8.57 9.59 -1.27
C ARG A 74 9.21 8.28 -1.71
N PHE A 75 9.39 7.36 -0.76
CA PHE A 75 10.07 6.08 -0.92
C PHE A 75 9.19 4.91 -0.48
N LYS A 76 9.43 3.75 -1.09
CA LYS A 76 8.71 2.50 -0.79
C LYS A 76 9.25 1.79 0.46
N HIS A 77 10.52 2.00 0.80
CA HIS A 77 11.19 1.39 1.94
C HIS A 77 11.86 2.44 2.84
N MET A 78 11.93 2.13 4.14
CA MET A 78 12.58 2.98 5.14
C MET A 78 14.08 3.13 4.88
N SER A 79 14.73 2.07 4.39
CA SER A 79 16.15 2.06 4.02
C SER A 79 16.46 3.05 2.91
N ASP A 80 15.56 3.20 1.93
CA ASP A 80 15.72 4.17 0.85
C ASP A 80 15.54 5.61 1.34
N LEU A 81 14.55 5.84 2.22
CA LEU A 81 14.38 7.15 2.87
C LEU A 81 15.63 7.54 3.66
N LYS A 82 16.13 6.65 4.52
CA LYS A 82 17.28 6.94 5.38
C LYS A 82 18.55 7.26 4.58
N ARG A 83 18.75 6.57 3.45
CA ARG A 83 19.82 6.87 2.49
C ARG A 83 19.62 8.24 1.84
N HIS A 84 18.39 8.56 1.43
CA HIS A 84 18.05 9.85 0.86
C HIS A 84 18.22 11.00 1.85
N GLU A 85 17.82 10.83 3.11
CA GLU A 85 18.05 11.83 4.16
C GLU A 85 19.53 12.19 4.35
N GLY A 86 20.42 11.23 4.09
CA GLY A 86 21.87 11.45 4.03
C GLY A 86 22.27 12.53 3.01
N THR A 87 21.63 12.56 1.84
CA THR A 87 21.94 13.53 0.77
C THR A 87 21.59 14.98 1.12
N HIS A 88 20.71 15.19 2.11
CA HIS A 88 20.39 16.53 2.60
C HIS A 88 21.41 17.06 3.60
N ARG A 89 22.16 16.18 4.26
CA ARG A 89 23.24 16.54 5.19
C ARG A 89 24.54 16.95 4.50
N GLU A 90 24.66 16.75 3.19
CA GLU A 90 25.86 17.05 2.40
C GLU A 90 25.84 18.49 1.83
N LYS A 91 25.27 19.46 2.55
CA LYS A 91 25.25 20.88 2.17
C LYS A 91 25.85 21.75 3.25
#